data_AF-A0A3C0ZBR5-F1
#
_entry.id   AF-A0A3C0ZBR5-F1
#
_cell.length_a   1.000
_cell.length_b   1.000
_cell.length_c   1.000
_cell.angle_alpha   90.00
_cell.angle_beta   90.00
_cell.angle_gamma   90.00
#
_symmetry.space_group_name_H-M   'P 1'
#
loop_
_entity.id
_entity.type
_entity.pdbx_description
1 polymer ?
#
loop_
_entity_poly.entity_id
_entity_poly.type
_entity_poly.pdbx_seq_one_letter_code
_entity_poly.pdbx_strand_id
1 'polypeptide(L)'
;RGEGDAEGQTLLKAAGQHQRSLLKVSGTGNYTVDQARQQFVKPGYGPVGANYVLVDRPKEWRVGEQVLLSYEMNDAWIEALRMNQIEKREGTKQWTAREYKLNFERTILAIRGDSVFFDNPLVMAIDPRYAKVAVIPYTFDGRISEVGIENIRFESDFVSDTDENHGWIAIDMDKITNGWVRNITARYFGYAAVSLGAFAKQITVMKSRCLDGKSQITGGRRYSFNNDGQLNLFKELYTTEGRHDYVTGARTLGPNVFSLSSAERTHADIGPHHRWAVGTLYDQIVTDGEINVQDRGNWGSGHGWAGVTQVLWNCTVKSAAVQQPWTSGQNFAIGVKGEKVAGRLKNRNAGYWENQNRIMSIGSLYEQQLKDRLK
;
A
#
# COMPACT_ATOMS: atom_id res chain seq x y z
N ARG A 1 14.51 -20.43 -7.15
CA ARG A 1 13.74 -21.25 -6.18
C ARG A 1 14.72 -22.06 -5.34
N GLY A 2 14.46 -22.19 -4.04
CA GLY A 2 15.16 -23.13 -3.16
C GLY A 2 14.37 -24.41 -2.89
N GLU A 3 14.94 -25.28 -2.07
CA GLU A 3 14.36 -26.56 -1.67
C GLU A 3 13.33 -26.42 -0.53
N GLY A 4 13.39 -25.31 0.22
CA GLY A 4 12.40 -24.90 1.22
C GLY A 4 12.96 -23.90 2.23
N ASP A 5 12.09 -23.39 3.12
CA ASP A 5 12.38 -22.31 4.07
C ASP A 5 12.60 -22.78 5.52
N ALA A 6 12.58 -24.09 5.74
CA ALA A 6 12.87 -24.69 7.05
C ALA A 6 14.38 -24.75 7.34
N GLU A 7 14.73 -25.05 8.59
CA GLU A 7 16.12 -25.32 8.98
C GLU A 7 16.67 -26.53 8.23
N GLY A 8 17.95 -26.46 7.83
CA GLY A 8 18.60 -27.51 7.02
C GLY A 8 18.21 -27.52 5.55
N GLN A 9 17.34 -26.62 5.08
CA GLN A 9 17.02 -26.45 3.66
C GLN A 9 17.81 -25.28 3.04
N THR A 10 17.28 -24.62 2.01
CA THR A 10 18.00 -23.55 1.32
C THR A 10 18.07 -22.29 2.17
N LEU A 11 19.30 -21.89 2.51
CA LEU A 11 19.60 -20.66 3.26
C LEU A 11 20.35 -19.66 2.37
N LEU A 12 19.87 -18.43 2.31
CA LEU A 12 20.63 -17.27 1.85
C LEU A 12 20.97 -16.38 3.05
N LYS A 13 22.26 -16.23 3.33
CA LYS A 13 22.76 -15.53 4.51
C LYS A 13 23.37 -14.19 4.14
N ALA A 14 22.87 -13.11 4.75
CA ALA A 14 23.44 -11.76 4.65
C ALA A 14 24.56 -11.58 5.68
N ALA A 15 25.78 -11.99 5.32
CA ALA A 15 26.97 -11.81 6.15
C ALA A 15 27.62 -10.43 5.98
N GLY A 16 27.97 -9.75 7.07
CA GLY A 16 28.72 -8.48 7.04
C GLY A 16 27.98 -7.27 7.62
N GLN A 17 28.76 -6.23 7.97
CA GLN A 17 28.38 -5.20 8.95
C GLN A 17 27.85 -3.88 8.34
N HIS A 18 26.94 -3.94 7.36
CA HIS A 18 26.38 -2.75 6.75
C HIS A 18 24.96 -2.98 6.23
N GLN A 19 24.12 -1.93 6.29
CA GLN A 19 22.75 -1.94 5.79
C GLN A 19 22.70 -2.18 4.29
N ARG A 20 21.95 -3.21 3.89
CA ARG A 20 21.70 -3.55 2.48
C ARG A 20 20.48 -4.45 2.31
N SER A 21 19.94 -4.48 1.10
CA SER A 21 19.05 -5.55 0.65
C SER A 21 19.88 -6.78 0.27
N LEU A 22 19.49 -7.97 0.73
CA LEU A 22 20.18 -9.21 0.38
C LEU A 22 19.88 -9.64 -1.06
N LEU A 23 18.60 -9.69 -1.44
CA LEU A 23 18.17 -9.82 -2.82
C LEU A 23 17.50 -8.53 -3.28
N LYS A 24 18.11 -7.87 -4.25
CA LYS A 24 17.53 -6.71 -4.93
C LYS A 24 17.15 -7.10 -6.35
N VAL A 25 15.85 -7.14 -6.62
CA VAL A 25 15.29 -7.49 -7.93
C VAL A 25 14.66 -6.23 -8.52
N SER A 26 15.34 -5.61 -9.47
CA SER A 26 14.81 -4.40 -10.09
C SER A 26 15.15 -4.28 -11.56
N GLY A 27 14.16 -3.85 -12.34
CA GLY A 27 14.37 -3.37 -13.69
C GLY A 27 15.02 -1.99 -13.72
N THR A 28 14.99 -1.36 -14.88
CA THR A 28 15.50 -0.01 -15.12
C THR A 28 14.39 0.91 -15.64
N GLY A 29 14.69 2.18 -15.87
CA GLY A 29 13.75 3.12 -16.48
C GLY A 29 12.69 3.70 -15.52
N ASN A 30 11.70 4.35 -16.14
CA ASN A 30 10.53 5.02 -15.54
C ASN A 30 9.43 5.09 -16.62
N TYR A 31 8.25 5.62 -16.28
CA TYR A 31 7.22 5.93 -17.27
C TYR A 31 7.75 6.87 -18.35
N THR A 32 7.53 6.51 -19.61
CA THR A 32 7.61 7.43 -20.75
C THR A 32 6.19 7.68 -21.22
N VAL A 33 5.69 8.88 -20.95
CA VAL A 33 4.30 9.27 -21.19
C VAL A 33 4.14 9.90 -22.57
N ASP A 34 3.08 9.51 -23.28
CA ASP A 34 2.67 10.12 -24.54
C ASP A 34 1.78 11.33 -24.27
N GLN A 35 2.41 12.49 -24.09
CA GLN A 35 1.70 13.76 -23.83
C GLN A 35 0.83 14.21 -25.00
N ALA A 36 1.17 13.82 -26.23
CA ALA A 36 0.39 14.20 -27.41
C ALA A 36 -0.98 13.53 -27.43
N ARG A 37 -1.07 12.31 -26.88
CA ARG A 37 -2.33 11.55 -26.74
C ARG A 37 -2.95 11.62 -25.35
N GLN A 38 -2.51 12.55 -24.50
CA GLN A 38 -3.14 12.82 -23.22
C GLN A 38 -4.55 13.39 -23.43
N GLN A 39 -5.52 12.90 -22.65
CA GLN A 39 -6.84 13.53 -22.58
C GLN A 39 -7.27 13.73 -21.14
N PHE A 40 -7.94 14.85 -20.88
CA PHE A 40 -8.54 15.10 -19.58
C PHE A 40 -9.86 14.36 -19.45
N VAL A 41 -10.12 13.87 -18.25
CA VAL A 41 -11.43 13.35 -17.86
C VAL A 41 -12.42 14.51 -17.87
N LYS A 42 -13.58 14.31 -18.49
CA LYS A 42 -14.66 15.30 -18.55
C LYS A 42 -15.04 15.76 -17.13
N PRO A 43 -15.36 17.05 -16.93
CA PRO A 43 -15.77 17.55 -15.62
C PRO A 43 -16.99 16.77 -15.10
N GLY A 44 -16.84 16.18 -13.91
CA GLY A 44 -17.90 15.40 -13.27
C GLY A 44 -17.37 14.63 -12.07
N TYR A 45 -18.28 14.25 -11.18
CA TYR A 45 -17.93 13.41 -10.03
C TYR A 45 -17.80 11.94 -10.48
N GLY A 46 -16.63 11.36 -10.29
CA GLY A 46 -16.37 9.94 -10.51
C GLY A 46 -16.28 9.20 -9.17
N PRO A 47 -17.26 8.38 -8.79
CA PRO A 47 -17.27 7.72 -7.48
C PRO A 47 -16.18 6.65 -7.36
N VAL A 48 -15.72 6.40 -6.13
CA VAL A 48 -14.93 5.20 -5.81
C VAL A 48 -15.73 3.96 -6.22
N GLY A 49 -15.07 2.98 -6.82
CA GLY A 49 -15.70 1.76 -7.35
C GLY A 49 -16.14 1.86 -8.81
N ALA A 50 -16.22 3.06 -9.40
CA ALA A 50 -16.41 3.18 -10.85
C ALA A 50 -15.23 2.53 -11.59
N ASN A 51 -15.49 1.89 -12.72
CA ASN A 51 -14.49 1.22 -13.55
C ASN A 51 -14.24 1.94 -14.89
N TYR A 52 -14.76 3.15 -15.06
CA TYR A 52 -14.58 3.94 -16.26
C TYR A 52 -14.49 5.43 -15.96
N VAL A 53 -13.98 6.18 -16.94
CA VAL A 53 -14.05 7.64 -17.01
C VAL A 53 -14.56 8.07 -18.38
N LEU A 54 -15.01 9.32 -18.47
CA LEU A 54 -15.45 9.93 -19.72
C LEU A 54 -14.36 10.86 -20.26
N VAL A 55 -14.01 10.76 -21.54
CA VAL A 55 -13.04 11.64 -22.23
C VAL A 55 -13.58 12.06 -23.60
N ASP A 56 -13.02 13.10 -24.21
CA ASP A 56 -13.56 13.67 -25.46
C ASP A 56 -13.25 12.85 -26.73
N ARG A 57 -12.08 12.21 -26.81
CA ARG A 57 -11.59 11.58 -28.05
C ARG A 57 -10.95 10.20 -27.82
N PRO A 58 -11.62 9.24 -27.17
CA PRO A 58 -10.96 7.98 -26.77
C PRO A 58 -10.55 7.09 -27.96
N LYS A 59 -11.05 7.37 -29.17
CA LYS A 59 -10.75 6.62 -30.41
C LYS A 59 -9.26 6.63 -30.81
N GLU A 60 -8.46 7.50 -30.21
CA GLU A 60 -6.99 7.54 -30.40
C GLU A 60 -6.24 6.46 -29.60
N TRP A 61 -6.94 5.75 -28.70
CA TRP A 61 -6.39 4.68 -27.88
C TRP A 61 -6.94 3.32 -28.29
N ARG A 62 -6.30 2.25 -27.82
CA ARG A 62 -6.69 0.88 -28.11
C ARG A 62 -6.95 0.08 -26.83
N VAL A 63 -7.84 -0.91 -26.92
CA VAL A 63 -7.99 -1.93 -25.87
C VAL A 63 -6.67 -2.67 -25.69
N GLY A 64 -6.28 -2.92 -24.44
CA GLY A 64 -4.99 -3.50 -24.04
C GLY A 64 -3.89 -2.45 -23.80
N GLU A 65 -4.10 -1.20 -24.19
CA GLU A 65 -3.11 -0.14 -24.01
C GLU A 65 -2.91 0.22 -22.53
N GLN A 66 -1.66 0.45 -22.13
CA GLN A 66 -1.28 0.89 -20.80
C GLN A 66 -1.43 2.41 -20.70
N VAL A 67 -2.14 2.86 -19.66
CA VAL A 67 -2.38 4.28 -19.41
C VAL A 67 -2.17 4.62 -17.94
N LEU A 68 -1.73 5.85 -17.67
CA LEU A 68 -1.78 6.46 -16.36
C LEU A 68 -3.11 7.18 -16.22
N LEU A 69 -3.88 6.85 -15.19
CA LEU A 69 -4.92 7.73 -14.67
C LEU A 69 -4.25 8.67 -13.66
N SER A 70 -3.86 9.85 -14.13
CA SER A 70 -3.07 10.83 -13.40
C SER A 70 -3.97 11.87 -12.74
N TYR A 71 -3.93 11.94 -11.41
CA TYR A 71 -4.59 12.97 -10.62
C TYR A 71 -3.58 14.07 -10.31
N GLU A 72 -3.89 15.30 -10.68
CA GLU A 72 -3.19 16.50 -10.25
C GLU A 72 -4.06 17.24 -9.24
N MET A 73 -3.75 17.07 -7.95
CA MET A 73 -4.48 17.73 -6.86
C MET A 73 -4.17 19.23 -6.83
N ASN A 74 -5.11 20.04 -6.34
CA ASN A 74 -4.96 21.49 -6.24
C ASN A 74 -4.91 21.99 -4.78
N ASP A 75 -4.63 23.28 -4.59
CA ASP A 75 -4.52 23.86 -3.24
C ASP A 75 -5.85 23.88 -2.48
N ALA A 76 -6.99 23.95 -3.17
CA ALA A 76 -8.31 23.85 -2.55
C ALA A 76 -8.51 22.49 -1.86
N TRP A 77 -7.90 21.43 -2.39
CA TRP A 77 -7.89 20.11 -1.77
C TRP A 77 -7.05 20.09 -0.48
N ILE A 78 -5.85 20.69 -0.52
CA ILE A 78 -4.97 20.79 0.66
C ILE A 78 -5.64 21.59 1.78
N GLU A 79 -6.27 22.71 1.45
CA GLU A 79 -7.01 23.56 2.39
C GLU A 79 -8.20 22.80 2.99
N ALA A 80 -8.98 22.10 2.15
CA ALA A 80 -10.12 21.29 2.61
C ALA A 80 -9.67 20.15 3.54
N LEU A 81 -8.49 19.57 3.30
CA LEU A 81 -7.86 18.60 4.20
C LEU A 81 -7.10 19.24 5.37
N ARG A 82 -6.98 20.56 5.43
CA ARG A 82 -6.19 21.34 6.40
C ARG A 82 -4.76 20.83 6.57
N MET A 83 -4.19 20.25 5.53
CA MET A 83 -2.83 19.70 5.56
C MET A 83 -1.75 20.77 5.35
N ASN A 84 -2.18 22.00 5.08
CA ASN A 84 -1.39 23.22 5.23
C ASN A 84 -1.45 23.85 6.64
N GLN A 85 -2.19 23.23 7.58
CA GLN A 85 -2.41 23.72 8.94
C GLN A 85 -2.04 22.66 10.00
N ILE A 86 -1.13 21.74 9.67
CA ILE A 86 -0.61 20.76 10.63
C ILE A 86 0.10 21.51 11.77
N GLU A 87 -0.23 21.16 13.01
CA GLU A 87 0.35 21.77 14.21
C GLU A 87 1.88 21.82 14.13
N LYS A 88 2.45 23.02 14.26
CA LYS A 88 3.88 23.22 14.05
C LYS A 88 4.67 22.68 15.24
N ARG A 89 5.70 21.89 14.92
CA ARG A 89 6.85 21.59 15.77
C ARG A 89 8.10 21.68 14.90
N GLU A 90 9.27 21.62 15.51
CA GLU A 90 10.52 21.54 14.76
C GLU A 90 10.48 20.37 13.75
N GLY A 91 10.78 20.66 12.49
CA GLY A 91 10.74 19.69 11.39
C GLY A 91 9.35 19.41 10.78
N THR A 92 8.25 20.01 11.27
CA THR A 92 6.93 19.87 10.62
C THR A 92 6.92 20.55 9.26
N LYS A 93 6.62 19.77 8.20
CA LYS A 93 6.36 20.26 6.85
C LYS A 93 4.87 20.20 6.56
N GLN A 94 4.33 21.34 6.15
CA GLN A 94 2.99 21.44 5.59
C GLN A 94 2.93 20.75 4.23
N TRP A 95 1.79 20.16 3.89
CA TRP A 95 1.60 19.58 2.57
C TRP A 95 1.38 20.66 1.52
N THR A 96 1.79 20.37 0.29
CA THR A 96 1.54 21.24 -0.87
C THR A 96 0.96 20.41 -2.00
N ALA A 97 0.04 20.98 -2.78
CA ALA A 97 -0.69 20.22 -3.81
C ALA A 97 0.24 19.58 -4.85
N ARG A 98 1.35 20.25 -5.19
CA ARG A 98 2.42 19.75 -6.08
C ARG A 98 3.04 18.41 -5.65
N GLU A 99 2.94 18.04 -4.37
CA GLU A 99 3.44 16.75 -3.87
C GLU A 99 2.50 15.59 -4.22
N TYR A 100 1.28 15.88 -4.68
CA TYR A 100 0.20 14.92 -4.91
C TYR A 100 -0.17 14.85 -6.40
N LYS A 101 0.81 14.47 -7.23
CA LYS A 101 0.57 13.93 -8.56
C LYS A 101 0.49 12.42 -8.48
N LEU A 102 -0.72 11.86 -8.48
CA LEU A 102 -0.97 10.45 -8.23
C LEU A 102 -1.22 9.72 -9.54
N ASN A 103 -0.31 8.83 -9.93
CA ASN A 103 -0.34 8.13 -11.22
C ASN A 103 -0.75 6.67 -11.04
N PHE A 104 -2.04 6.41 -11.17
CA PHE A 104 -2.58 5.05 -11.14
C PHE A 104 -2.33 4.37 -12.49
N GLU A 105 -1.58 3.28 -12.50
CA GLU A 105 -1.38 2.48 -13.71
C GLU A 105 -2.63 1.66 -14.01
N ARG A 106 -3.11 1.70 -15.25
CA ARG A 106 -4.31 1.00 -15.71
C ARG A 106 -4.11 0.41 -17.10
N THR A 107 -4.91 -0.60 -17.41
CA THR A 107 -5.06 -1.15 -18.76
C THR A 107 -6.45 -0.81 -19.28
N ILE A 108 -6.55 -0.31 -20.52
CA ILE A 108 -7.85 -0.09 -21.17
C ILE A 108 -8.48 -1.44 -21.51
N LEU A 109 -9.64 -1.76 -20.94
CA LEU A 109 -10.40 -2.98 -21.24
C LEU A 109 -11.47 -2.79 -22.31
N ALA A 110 -12.06 -1.61 -22.40
CA ALA A 110 -13.07 -1.31 -23.40
C ALA A 110 -13.17 0.20 -23.65
N ILE A 111 -13.58 0.56 -24.86
CA ILE A 111 -13.95 1.93 -25.24
C ILE A 111 -15.37 1.86 -25.81
N ARG A 112 -16.29 2.63 -25.22
CA ARG A 112 -17.71 2.67 -25.63
C ARG A 112 -18.17 4.13 -25.68
N GLY A 113 -18.25 4.70 -26.89
CA GLY A 113 -18.47 6.13 -27.05
C GLY A 113 -17.34 6.91 -26.37
N ASP A 114 -17.69 7.78 -25.43
CA ASP A 114 -16.75 8.60 -24.65
C ASP A 114 -16.20 7.87 -23.41
N SER A 115 -16.73 6.70 -23.08
CA SER A 115 -16.35 5.94 -21.88
C SER A 115 -15.14 5.05 -22.14
N VAL A 116 -14.14 5.16 -21.27
CA VAL A 116 -12.94 4.32 -21.25
C VAL A 116 -12.94 3.50 -19.97
N PHE A 117 -13.00 2.18 -20.12
CA PHE A 117 -13.08 1.22 -19.02
C PHE A 117 -11.70 0.66 -18.68
N PHE A 118 -11.41 0.47 -17.40
CA PHE A 118 -10.12 0.01 -16.90
C PHE A 118 -10.19 -1.37 -16.24
N ASP A 119 -9.02 -2.00 -16.09
CA ASP A 119 -8.79 -3.27 -15.39
C ASP A 119 -9.06 -3.23 -13.89
N ASN A 120 -8.92 -2.06 -13.27
CA ASN A 120 -9.18 -1.86 -11.84
C ASN A 120 -10.04 -0.61 -11.59
N PRO A 121 -10.90 -0.63 -10.56
CA PRO A 121 -11.77 0.49 -10.24
C PRO A 121 -10.97 1.72 -9.77
N LEU A 122 -11.65 2.86 -9.79
CA LEU A 122 -11.24 4.07 -9.10
C LEU A 122 -11.22 3.81 -7.60
N VAL A 123 -10.05 3.94 -6.96
CA VAL A 123 -9.91 3.85 -5.49
C VAL A 123 -9.84 5.22 -4.82
N MET A 124 -9.88 6.29 -5.62
CA MET A 124 -10.04 7.66 -5.18
C MET A 124 -11.10 8.33 -6.05
N ALA A 125 -12.04 9.04 -5.44
CA ALA A 125 -13.07 9.74 -6.18
C ALA A 125 -12.43 10.84 -7.06
N ILE A 126 -12.97 11.02 -8.26
CA ILE A 126 -12.70 12.19 -9.08
C ILE A 126 -13.66 13.28 -8.63
N ASP A 127 -13.11 14.37 -8.13
CA ASP A 127 -13.88 15.57 -7.78
C ASP A 127 -13.26 16.78 -8.50
N PRO A 128 -13.97 17.39 -9.47
CA PRO A 128 -13.42 18.47 -10.28
C PRO A 128 -13.11 19.73 -9.46
N ARG A 129 -13.59 19.82 -8.21
CA ARG A 129 -13.21 20.89 -7.27
C ARG A 129 -11.76 20.76 -6.79
N TYR A 130 -11.24 19.53 -6.75
CA TYR A 130 -10.01 19.18 -6.05
C TYR A 130 -8.91 18.62 -6.93
N ALA A 131 -9.25 18.08 -8.10
CA ALA A 131 -8.29 17.46 -8.98
C ALA A 131 -8.61 17.72 -10.46
N LYS A 132 -7.55 17.92 -11.24
CA LYS A 132 -7.58 17.72 -12.68
C LYS A 132 -7.11 16.29 -12.96
N VAL A 133 -7.92 15.50 -13.65
CA VAL A 133 -7.59 14.09 -13.92
C VAL A 133 -7.38 13.89 -15.42
N ALA A 134 -6.30 13.21 -15.78
CA ALA A 134 -5.96 12.88 -17.15
C ALA A 134 -5.74 11.38 -17.32
N VAL A 135 -6.07 10.87 -18.51
CA VAL A 135 -5.66 9.55 -18.99
C VAL A 135 -4.54 9.76 -20.00
N ILE A 136 -3.38 9.14 -19.73
CA ILE A 136 -2.15 9.36 -20.49
C ILE A 136 -1.56 8.02 -20.88
N PRO A 137 -1.48 7.65 -22.17
CA PRO A 137 -0.75 6.46 -22.59
C PRO A 137 0.72 6.52 -22.17
N TYR A 138 1.30 5.38 -21.80
CA TYR A 138 2.71 5.32 -21.43
C TYR A 138 3.35 3.99 -21.84
N THR A 139 4.69 4.01 -21.96
CA THR A 139 5.54 2.83 -21.94
C THR A 139 6.43 2.84 -20.70
N PHE A 140 7.00 1.69 -20.35
CA PHE A 140 7.97 1.58 -19.27
C PHE A 140 9.13 0.69 -19.72
N ASP A 141 10.03 1.28 -20.50
CA ASP A 141 11.17 0.56 -21.02
C ASP A 141 12.12 0.19 -19.88
N GLY A 142 12.52 -1.08 -19.82
CA GLY A 142 13.37 -1.63 -18.76
C GLY A 142 12.62 -2.21 -17.55
N ARG A 143 11.28 -2.14 -17.50
CA ARG A 143 10.51 -2.87 -16.49
C ARG A 143 10.62 -4.37 -16.74
N ILE A 144 11.05 -5.11 -15.72
CA ILE A 144 11.13 -6.58 -15.79
C ILE A 144 9.78 -7.20 -15.39
N SER A 145 9.56 -8.46 -15.77
CA SER A 145 8.34 -9.18 -15.39
C SER A 145 8.61 -10.64 -15.07
N GLU A 146 7.63 -11.29 -14.43
CA GLU A 146 7.60 -12.75 -14.22
C GLU A 146 8.79 -13.29 -13.41
N VAL A 147 9.25 -12.52 -12.42
CA VAL A 147 10.32 -12.94 -11.50
C VAL A 147 9.71 -13.51 -10.22
N GLY A 148 10.10 -14.75 -9.90
CA GLY A 148 9.68 -15.48 -8.70
C GLY A 148 10.81 -15.78 -7.72
N ILE A 149 10.60 -15.48 -6.43
CA ILE A 149 11.47 -15.91 -5.34
C ILE A 149 10.68 -16.83 -4.42
N GLU A 150 11.08 -18.08 -4.30
CA GLU A 150 10.31 -19.05 -3.53
C GLU A 150 11.13 -20.14 -2.85
N ASN A 151 10.60 -20.64 -1.74
CA ASN A 151 11.13 -21.79 -0.97
C ASN A 151 12.55 -21.55 -0.43
N ILE A 152 12.77 -20.44 0.27
CA ILE A 152 14.10 -20.03 0.76
C ILE A 152 14.00 -19.45 2.17
N ARG A 153 14.94 -19.83 3.05
CA ARG A 153 15.20 -19.16 4.32
C ARG A 153 16.23 -18.04 4.11
N PHE A 154 15.96 -16.87 4.67
CA PHE A 154 16.85 -15.72 4.66
C PHE A 154 17.26 -15.38 6.08
N GLU A 155 18.54 -15.15 6.31
CA GLU A 155 19.04 -14.72 7.62
C GLU A 155 20.06 -13.59 7.50
N SER A 156 19.96 -12.59 8.36
CA SER A 156 21.03 -11.63 8.58
C SER A 156 21.91 -12.04 9.75
N ASP A 157 23.23 -11.86 9.63
CA ASP A 157 24.07 -11.77 10.83
C ASP A 157 23.69 -10.52 11.64
N PHE A 158 23.99 -10.48 12.92
CA PHE A 158 23.78 -9.32 13.81
C PHE A 158 24.68 -9.48 15.04
N VAL A 159 25.01 -8.38 15.72
CA VAL A 159 25.81 -8.41 16.96
C VAL A 159 24.99 -8.16 18.23
N SER A 160 23.80 -7.57 18.12
CA SER A 160 22.89 -7.31 19.24
C SER A 160 21.44 -7.11 18.77
N ASP A 161 20.49 -7.06 19.70
CA ASP A 161 19.06 -6.84 19.39
C ASP A 161 18.75 -5.47 18.77
N THR A 162 19.63 -4.50 19.00
CA THR A 162 19.52 -3.12 18.50
C THR A 162 20.58 -2.80 17.46
N ASP A 163 21.24 -3.81 16.89
CA ASP A 163 22.21 -3.64 15.82
C ASP A 163 21.57 -2.96 14.60
N GLU A 164 22.31 -2.05 13.99
CA GLU A 164 21.89 -1.30 12.81
C GLU A 164 22.82 -1.54 11.63
N ASN A 165 23.92 -2.27 11.85
CA ASN A 165 25.00 -2.47 10.89
C ASN A 165 24.98 -3.92 10.40
N HIS A 166 23.92 -4.32 9.71
CA HIS A 166 23.76 -5.67 9.16
C HIS A 166 22.72 -5.71 8.02
N GLY A 167 22.36 -6.91 7.55
CA GLY A 167 21.32 -7.10 6.53
C GLY A 167 20.01 -6.40 6.92
N TRP A 168 19.53 -5.53 6.04
CA TRP A 168 18.41 -4.63 6.33
C TRP A 168 17.10 -5.14 5.73
N ILE A 169 17.14 -5.57 4.47
CA ILE A 169 15.97 -6.09 3.73
C ILE A 169 16.32 -7.47 3.17
N ALA A 170 15.49 -8.48 3.37
CA ALA A 170 15.73 -9.78 2.74
C ALA A 170 15.50 -9.72 1.23
N ILE A 171 14.31 -9.25 0.82
CA ILE A 171 13.91 -9.11 -0.58
C ILE A 171 13.40 -7.68 -0.84
N ASP A 172 14.06 -6.99 -1.76
CA ASP A 172 13.71 -5.65 -2.24
C ASP A 172 13.36 -5.73 -3.73
N MET A 173 12.14 -5.36 -4.11
CA MET A 173 11.66 -5.43 -5.48
C MET A 173 11.11 -4.08 -5.95
N ASP A 174 11.57 -3.59 -7.11
CA ASP A 174 11.06 -2.36 -7.71
C ASP A 174 11.14 -2.41 -9.23
N LYS A 175 10.35 -1.62 -9.95
CA LYS A 175 10.32 -1.60 -11.42
C LYS A 175 10.11 -2.99 -12.03
N ILE A 176 9.14 -3.70 -11.49
CA ILE A 176 8.77 -5.06 -11.86
C ILE A 176 7.25 -5.19 -11.95
N THR A 177 6.78 -6.07 -12.84
CA THR A 177 5.37 -6.46 -12.92
C THR A 177 5.17 -7.98 -12.90
N ASN A 178 4.03 -8.47 -12.43
CA ASN A 178 3.66 -9.90 -12.47
C ASN A 178 4.70 -10.81 -11.78
N GLY A 179 5.26 -10.38 -10.65
CA GLY A 179 6.23 -11.15 -9.86
C GLY A 179 5.61 -11.80 -8.64
N TRP A 180 6.36 -12.70 -7.99
CA TRP A 180 5.91 -13.31 -6.73
C TRP A 180 7.04 -13.60 -5.75
N VAL A 181 6.70 -13.53 -4.45
CA VAL A 181 7.50 -14.06 -3.34
C VAL A 181 6.64 -15.05 -2.59
N ARG A 182 7.11 -16.29 -2.42
CA ARG A 182 6.28 -17.35 -1.81
C ARG A 182 7.06 -18.32 -0.96
N ASN A 183 6.51 -18.72 0.18
CA ASN A 183 7.13 -19.73 1.05
C ASN A 183 8.57 -19.33 1.43
N ILE A 184 8.74 -18.13 2.00
CA ILE A 184 10.03 -17.69 2.54
C ILE A 184 9.93 -17.43 4.03
N THR A 185 11.03 -17.61 4.73
CA THR A 185 11.19 -17.19 6.13
C THR A 185 12.40 -16.29 6.22
N ALA A 186 12.19 -15.02 6.57
CA ALA A 186 13.27 -14.06 6.82
C ALA A 186 13.44 -13.84 8.33
N ARG A 187 14.68 -13.96 8.83
CA ARG A 187 15.02 -13.73 10.23
C ARG A 187 16.10 -12.67 10.38
N TYR A 188 16.00 -11.90 11.46
CA TYR A 188 17.03 -10.97 11.95
C TYR A 188 17.32 -9.74 11.07
N PHE A 189 16.54 -9.51 10.01
CA PHE A 189 16.66 -8.29 9.21
C PHE A 189 16.17 -7.07 9.98
N GLY A 190 16.82 -5.92 9.81
CA GLY A 190 16.47 -4.71 10.58
C GLY A 190 15.31 -3.89 10.03
N TYR A 191 14.90 -4.13 8.79
CA TYR A 191 13.77 -3.48 8.16
C TYR A 191 12.66 -4.43 7.75
N ALA A 192 12.88 -5.30 6.76
CA ALA A 192 11.77 -6.05 6.16
C ALA A 192 12.17 -7.44 5.65
N ALA A 193 11.20 -8.34 5.61
CA ALA A 193 11.29 -9.56 4.81
C ALA A 193 11.09 -9.22 3.32
N VAL A 194 10.05 -8.46 2.99
CA VAL A 194 9.79 -7.99 1.63
C VAL A 194 9.49 -6.50 1.64
N SER A 195 10.17 -5.76 0.77
CA SER A 195 9.85 -4.36 0.48
C SER A 195 9.60 -4.19 -1.01
N LEU A 196 8.41 -3.69 -1.35
CA LEU A 196 8.05 -3.35 -2.72
C LEU A 196 8.15 -1.84 -2.93
N GLY A 197 8.95 -1.43 -3.91
CA GLY A 197 9.14 -0.03 -4.30
C GLY A 197 7.97 0.53 -5.10
N ALA A 198 8.02 1.84 -5.36
CA ALA A 198 6.93 2.61 -5.96
C ALA A 198 6.52 2.17 -7.38
N PHE A 199 7.39 1.45 -8.10
CA PHE A 199 7.12 0.93 -9.45
C PHE A 199 6.96 -0.60 -9.46
N ALA A 200 6.87 -1.25 -8.30
CA ALA A 200 6.44 -2.64 -8.21
C ALA A 200 4.92 -2.72 -8.38
N LYS A 201 4.48 -3.49 -9.38
CA LYS A 201 3.06 -3.63 -9.74
C LYS A 201 2.67 -5.09 -9.87
N GLN A 202 1.46 -5.49 -9.42
CA GLN A 202 0.96 -6.86 -9.60
C GLN A 202 1.91 -7.93 -9.01
N ILE A 203 2.46 -7.64 -7.83
CA ILE A 203 3.31 -8.57 -7.09
C ILE A 203 2.47 -9.31 -6.06
N THR A 204 2.63 -10.63 -6.01
CA THR A 204 2.02 -11.48 -4.97
C THR A 204 3.08 -11.93 -3.97
N VAL A 205 2.96 -11.51 -2.71
CA VAL A 205 3.75 -12.01 -1.58
C VAL A 205 2.87 -12.92 -0.75
N MET A 206 3.21 -14.20 -0.62
CA MET A 206 2.34 -15.12 0.11
C MET A 206 3.05 -16.20 0.92
N LYS A 207 2.36 -16.73 1.95
CA LYS A 207 2.84 -17.88 2.74
C LYS A 207 4.25 -17.65 3.31
N SER A 208 4.51 -16.46 3.84
CA SER A 208 5.87 -16.00 4.14
C SER A 208 5.97 -15.39 5.54
N ARG A 209 7.17 -15.46 6.14
CA ARG A 209 7.40 -15.08 7.54
C ARG A 209 8.48 -14.01 7.68
N CYS A 210 8.28 -13.06 8.58
CA CYS A 210 9.28 -12.06 9.01
C CYS A 210 9.46 -12.14 10.53
N LEU A 211 10.59 -12.67 10.99
CA LEU A 211 10.76 -13.05 12.39
C LEU A 211 11.99 -12.38 13.03
N ASP A 212 11.87 -12.09 14.32
CA ASP A 212 12.98 -11.75 15.21
C ASP A 212 13.85 -10.59 14.72
N GLY A 213 13.23 -9.51 14.21
CA GLY A 213 13.93 -8.36 13.64
C GLY A 213 14.97 -7.74 14.60
N LYS A 214 16.12 -7.32 14.06
CA LYS A 214 17.24 -6.73 14.82
C LYS A 214 17.44 -5.30 14.36
N SER A 215 17.11 -4.36 15.24
CA SER A 215 17.18 -2.92 15.00
C SER A 215 16.70 -2.20 16.24
N GLN A 216 16.98 -0.91 16.35
CA GLN A 216 16.26 -0.05 17.27
C GLN A 216 14.75 -0.07 16.97
N ILE A 217 13.92 0.04 18.00
CA ILE A 217 12.44 0.03 17.87
C ILE A 217 11.94 1.47 17.71
N THR A 218 12.38 2.14 16.65
CA THR A 218 12.03 3.55 16.38
C THR A 218 12.15 3.92 14.90
N GLY A 219 11.48 5.00 14.47
CA GLY A 219 11.66 5.59 13.13
C GLY A 219 11.23 4.70 11.96
N GLY A 220 12.12 4.53 10.97
CA GLY A 220 11.89 3.80 9.71
C GLY A 220 12.32 2.34 9.74
N ARG A 221 11.99 1.60 10.81
CA ARG A 221 12.52 0.25 11.10
C ARG A 221 11.41 -0.76 11.34
N ARG A 222 11.72 -2.03 11.07
CA ARG A 222 10.83 -3.20 11.26
C ARG A 222 9.48 -3.07 10.55
N TYR A 223 9.53 -2.81 9.25
CA TYR A 223 8.38 -2.74 8.35
C TYR A 223 8.27 -4.09 7.64
N SER A 224 7.85 -5.11 8.40
CA SER A 224 7.98 -6.54 8.06
C SER A 224 7.65 -6.86 6.60
N PHE A 225 6.51 -6.37 6.12
CA PHE A 225 6.09 -6.37 4.73
C PHE A 225 5.69 -4.95 4.31
N ASN A 226 6.63 -4.27 3.63
CA ASN A 226 6.45 -2.90 3.12
C ASN A 226 5.95 -2.90 1.67
N ASN A 227 4.97 -2.06 1.38
CA ASN A 227 4.45 -1.86 0.03
C ASN A 227 4.26 -0.39 -0.30
N ASP A 228 5.13 0.14 -1.16
CA ASP A 228 4.97 1.47 -1.78
C ASP A 228 4.45 1.40 -3.22
N GLY A 229 4.25 0.18 -3.74
CA GLY A 229 3.77 -0.10 -5.08
C GLY A 229 2.24 -0.14 -5.21
N GLN A 230 1.75 -0.68 -6.33
CA GLN A 230 0.33 -0.71 -6.66
C GLN A 230 -0.16 -2.03 -7.22
N LEU A 231 -1.44 -2.38 -7.00
CA LEU A 231 -2.03 -3.64 -7.46
C LEU A 231 -1.36 -4.87 -6.84
N ASN A 232 -0.78 -4.74 -5.65
CA ASN A 232 -0.04 -5.80 -4.98
C ASN A 232 -0.91 -6.56 -3.97
N LEU A 233 -0.63 -7.86 -3.83
CA LEU A 233 -1.29 -8.77 -2.90
C LEU A 233 -0.28 -9.33 -1.90
N PHE A 234 -0.58 -9.20 -0.62
CA PHE A 234 0.14 -9.80 0.49
C PHE A 234 -0.81 -10.72 1.23
N LYS A 235 -0.53 -12.03 1.29
CA LYS A 235 -1.51 -13.02 1.75
C LYS A 235 -0.90 -14.16 2.56
N GLU A 236 -1.55 -14.61 3.63
CA GLU A 236 -1.05 -15.74 4.45
C GLU A 236 0.36 -15.47 5.02
N LEU A 237 0.54 -14.29 5.61
CA LEU A 237 1.81 -13.84 6.18
C LEU A 237 1.82 -13.96 7.69
N TYR A 238 3.00 -14.13 8.27
CA TYR A 238 3.20 -14.14 9.71
C TYR A 238 4.41 -13.29 10.11
N THR A 239 4.26 -12.47 11.15
CA THR A 239 5.34 -11.62 11.65
C THR A 239 5.46 -11.63 13.17
N THR A 240 6.67 -11.38 13.65
CA THR A 240 6.96 -11.14 15.07
C THR A 240 7.81 -9.89 15.25
N GLU A 241 7.62 -9.18 16.36
CA GLU A 241 8.49 -8.06 16.78
C GLU A 241 8.54 -6.87 15.78
N GLY A 242 7.57 -6.78 14.87
CA GLY A 242 7.48 -5.71 13.89
C GLY A 242 6.92 -4.42 14.48
N ARG A 243 7.15 -3.30 13.77
CA ARG A 243 6.53 -2.00 14.10
C ARG A 243 5.35 -1.72 13.19
N HIS A 244 5.58 -1.70 11.89
CA HIS A 244 4.53 -1.48 10.89
C HIS A 244 4.49 -2.69 9.98
N ASP A 245 3.87 -3.78 10.45
CA ASP A 245 4.05 -5.12 9.85
C ASP A 245 3.48 -5.27 8.43
N TYR A 246 2.34 -4.63 8.14
CA TYR A 246 1.66 -4.68 6.83
C TYR A 246 1.41 -3.26 6.32
N VAL A 247 2.50 -2.58 5.94
CA VAL A 247 2.52 -1.12 5.84
C VAL A 247 2.57 -0.62 4.41
N THR A 248 1.88 0.49 4.17
CA THR A 248 2.04 1.33 2.98
C THR A 248 2.64 2.68 3.34
N GLY A 249 3.58 3.18 2.55
CA GLY A 249 4.21 4.48 2.74
C GLY A 249 3.44 5.64 2.10
N ALA A 250 4.13 6.78 1.98
CA ALA A 250 3.58 8.03 1.47
C ALA A 250 3.08 7.92 0.03
N ARG A 251 1.82 8.28 -0.20
CA ARG A 251 1.17 8.36 -1.52
C ARG A 251 1.19 7.02 -2.26
N THR A 252 1.24 5.90 -1.51
CA THR A 252 1.09 4.56 -2.06
C THR A 252 -0.27 4.46 -2.76
N LEU A 253 -0.27 3.91 -3.97
CA LEU A 253 -1.45 3.87 -4.82
C LEU A 253 -2.02 2.46 -4.89
N GLY A 254 -3.30 2.31 -4.57
CA GLY A 254 -4.00 1.04 -4.65
C GLY A 254 -4.70 0.79 -6.00
N PRO A 255 -5.56 -0.25 -6.05
CA PRO A 255 -5.88 -1.15 -4.94
C PRO A 255 -4.68 -1.99 -4.49
N ASN A 256 -4.46 -2.11 -3.17
CA ASN A 256 -3.49 -3.03 -2.56
C ASN A 256 -4.20 -3.87 -1.50
N VAL A 257 -3.72 -5.09 -1.25
CA VAL A 257 -4.37 -6.01 -0.31
C VAL A 257 -3.35 -6.64 0.63
N PHE A 258 -3.64 -6.60 1.94
CA PHE A 258 -3.07 -7.48 2.95
C PHE A 258 -4.19 -8.40 3.45
N SER A 259 -4.04 -9.71 3.32
CA SER A 259 -5.10 -10.68 3.58
C SER A 259 -4.66 -11.89 4.39
N LEU A 260 -5.51 -12.45 5.24
CA LEU A 260 -5.30 -13.72 5.96
C LEU A 260 -3.94 -13.79 6.68
N SER A 261 -3.52 -12.71 7.33
CA SER A 261 -2.17 -12.59 7.88
C SER A 261 -2.20 -12.25 9.37
N SER A 262 -1.16 -12.64 10.11
CA SER A 262 -1.07 -12.40 11.56
C SER A 262 0.24 -11.76 12.00
N ALA A 263 0.18 -10.93 13.04
CA ALA A 263 1.34 -10.23 13.60
C ALA A 263 1.29 -10.25 15.13
N GLU A 264 2.38 -10.66 15.77
CA GLU A 264 2.48 -10.81 17.22
C GLU A 264 3.66 -10.01 17.79
N ARG A 265 3.54 -9.60 19.06
CA ARG A 265 4.51 -8.78 19.79
C ARG A 265 4.83 -7.51 18.99
N THR A 266 3.77 -6.86 18.52
CA THR A 266 3.86 -5.67 17.70
C THR A 266 4.28 -4.44 18.52
N HIS A 267 5.04 -3.55 17.90
CA HIS A 267 5.65 -2.38 18.54
C HIS A 267 5.12 -1.04 17.98
N ALA A 268 4.25 -1.08 16.97
CA ALA A 268 3.42 0.02 16.50
C ALA A 268 2.22 -0.53 15.72
N ASP A 269 1.40 0.35 15.15
CA ASP A 269 0.18 -0.04 14.42
C ASP A 269 0.48 -0.51 12.98
N ILE A 270 -0.37 -1.37 12.43
CA ILE A 270 -0.28 -1.92 11.05
C ILE A 270 -0.81 -0.97 9.97
N GLY A 271 -1.53 0.10 10.33
CA GLY A 271 -2.22 0.97 9.39
C GLY A 271 -1.27 1.70 8.41
N PRO A 272 -1.82 2.43 7.42
CA PRO A 272 -1.00 3.23 6.51
C PRO A 272 -0.07 4.16 7.30
N HIS A 273 1.17 4.29 6.86
CA HIS A 273 2.19 4.94 7.69
C HIS A 273 2.03 6.45 7.76
N HIS A 274 1.86 7.10 6.60
CA HIS A 274 1.78 8.56 6.47
C HIS A 274 1.37 9.00 5.06
N ARG A 275 0.95 10.27 4.94
CA ARG A 275 0.85 11.03 3.67
C ARG A 275 0.04 10.34 2.57
N TRP A 276 -1.24 10.12 2.83
CA TRP A 276 -2.27 9.84 1.82
C TRP A 276 -2.05 8.55 1.00
N ALA A 277 -1.84 7.41 1.65
CA ALA A 277 -1.97 6.11 0.98
C ALA A 277 -3.44 5.88 0.54
N VAL A 278 -3.65 5.33 -0.64
CA VAL A 278 -4.98 5.26 -1.27
C VAL A 278 -5.38 3.82 -1.54
N GLY A 279 -6.55 3.39 -1.07
CA GLY A 279 -7.17 2.16 -1.55
C GLY A 279 -6.48 0.87 -1.07
N THR A 280 -6.24 0.72 0.23
CA THR A 280 -5.71 -0.54 0.79
C THR A 280 -6.81 -1.31 1.51
N LEU A 281 -6.90 -2.60 1.21
CA LEU A 281 -7.75 -3.55 1.92
C LEU A 281 -6.89 -4.34 2.92
N TYR A 282 -7.24 -4.24 4.20
CA TYR A 282 -6.79 -5.10 5.28
C TYR A 282 -7.89 -6.12 5.55
N ASP A 283 -7.68 -7.37 5.19
CA ASP A 283 -8.71 -8.40 5.16
C ASP A 283 -8.32 -9.58 6.05
N GLN A 284 -9.05 -9.81 7.12
CA GLN A 284 -8.76 -10.88 8.08
C GLN A 284 -7.32 -10.80 8.65
N ILE A 285 -6.87 -9.60 8.98
CA ILE A 285 -5.62 -9.40 9.74
C ILE A 285 -5.86 -9.73 11.21
N VAL A 286 -4.99 -10.52 11.82
CA VAL A 286 -5.03 -10.84 13.25
C VAL A 286 -3.78 -10.29 13.94
N THR A 287 -3.94 -9.42 14.93
CA THR A 287 -2.80 -8.89 15.68
C THR A 287 -3.11 -8.61 17.15
N ASP A 288 -2.09 -8.71 18.00
CA ASP A 288 -2.12 -8.23 19.38
C ASP A 288 -1.92 -6.71 19.49
N GLY A 289 -1.68 -6.04 18.37
CA GLY A 289 -1.52 -4.60 18.25
C GLY A 289 -2.71 -3.88 17.64
N GLU A 290 -2.44 -2.72 17.05
CA GLU A 290 -3.45 -1.80 16.55
C GLU A 290 -3.44 -1.73 15.01
N ILE A 291 -4.58 -1.38 14.40
CA ILE A 291 -4.63 -0.93 13.00
C ILE A 291 -5.23 0.47 12.98
N ASN A 292 -4.42 1.49 12.67
CA ASN A 292 -4.85 2.88 12.73
C ASN A 292 -4.83 3.57 11.36
N VAL A 293 -6.01 3.89 10.85
CA VAL A 293 -6.23 4.78 9.70
C VAL A 293 -6.67 6.14 10.23
N GLN A 294 -5.73 7.06 10.38
CA GLN A 294 -5.96 8.32 11.11
C GLN A 294 -5.15 9.50 10.56
N ASP A 295 -5.56 10.72 10.94
CA ASP A 295 -4.68 11.89 10.89
C ASP A 295 -3.62 11.79 11.98
N ARG A 296 -2.38 11.58 11.55
CA ARG A 296 -1.20 11.51 12.41
C ARG A 296 -0.60 12.89 12.69
N GLY A 297 -1.18 13.96 12.16
CA GLY A 297 -0.79 15.35 12.39
C GLY A 297 0.70 15.58 12.21
N ASN A 298 1.31 16.16 13.23
CA ASN A 298 2.73 16.54 13.20
C ASN A 298 3.71 15.40 13.49
N TRP A 299 3.27 14.13 13.59
CA TRP A 299 4.21 13.01 13.65
C TRP A 299 5.14 12.98 12.43
N GLY A 300 6.34 12.43 12.62
CA GLY A 300 7.43 12.55 11.66
C GLY A 300 7.65 14.00 11.24
N SER A 301 7.73 14.26 9.94
CA SER A 301 7.88 15.59 9.36
C SER A 301 6.56 16.21 8.91
N GLY A 302 5.43 15.86 9.54
CA GLY A 302 4.08 16.23 9.06
C GLY A 302 3.43 15.08 8.30
N HIS A 303 3.19 13.97 9.01
CA HIS A 303 2.56 12.77 8.47
C HIS A 303 1.13 13.00 8.01
N GLY A 304 0.38 13.88 8.69
CA GLY A 304 -1.00 14.24 8.34
C GLY A 304 -1.93 13.04 8.20
N TRP A 305 -2.92 13.15 7.32
CA TRP A 305 -3.80 12.04 6.95
C TRP A 305 -2.99 10.86 6.41
N ALA A 306 -3.03 9.73 7.11
CA ALA A 306 -2.23 8.56 6.73
C ALA A 306 -2.75 7.88 5.45
N GLY A 307 -4.07 7.81 5.28
CA GLY A 307 -4.66 7.24 4.08
C GLY A 307 -6.16 7.49 3.91
N VAL A 308 -6.65 7.19 2.72
CA VAL A 308 -8.05 7.31 2.28
C VAL A 308 -8.49 6.04 1.55
N THR A 309 -9.79 5.74 1.56
CA THR A 309 -10.36 4.52 0.96
C THR A 309 -9.69 3.26 1.54
N GLN A 310 -9.34 3.31 2.82
CA GLN A 310 -8.81 2.17 3.54
C GLN A 310 -9.97 1.33 4.05
N VAL A 311 -9.89 0.01 3.90
CA VAL A 311 -10.92 -0.92 4.34
C VAL A 311 -10.31 -1.93 5.29
N LEU A 312 -10.76 -1.95 6.53
CA LEU A 312 -10.53 -3.03 7.46
C LEU A 312 -11.75 -3.95 7.40
N TRP A 313 -11.55 -5.19 6.95
CA TRP A 313 -12.57 -6.22 6.81
C TRP A 313 -12.25 -7.40 7.72
N ASN A 314 -13.15 -7.75 8.63
CA ASN A 314 -13.02 -8.91 9.55
C ASN A 314 -11.65 -9.03 10.26
N CYS A 315 -11.01 -7.90 10.56
CA CYS A 315 -9.75 -7.89 11.28
C CYS A 315 -9.98 -8.14 12.78
N THR A 316 -9.08 -8.86 13.43
CA THR A 316 -9.03 -9.02 14.89
C THR A 316 -7.81 -8.28 15.43
N VAL A 317 -8.03 -7.26 16.24
CA VAL A 317 -7.01 -6.32 16.71
C VAL A 317 -7.20 -6.06 18.21
N LYS A 318 -6.17 -5.55 18.87
CA LYS A 318 -6.33 -4.97 20.21
C LYS A 318 -7.22 -3.73 20.15
N SER A 319 -6.87 -2.79 19.27
CA SER A 319 -7.66 -1.58 19.03
C SER A 319 -7.54 -1.10 17.58
N ALA A 320 -8.46 -0.24 17.14
CA ALA A 320 -8.37 0.42 15.84
C ALA A 320 -8.96 1.84 15.89
N ALA A 321 -8.18 2.80 15.39
CA ALA A 321 -8.65 4.13 15.00
C ALA A 321 -8.93 4.14 13.51
N VAL A 322 -10.19 4.33 13.11
CA VAL A 322 -10.55 4.55 11.70
C VAL A 322 -11.28 5.87 11.61
N GLN A 323 -10.61 6.86 11.01
CA GLN A 323 -11.07 8.23 10.84
C GLN A 323 -11.39 8.52 9.38
N GLN A 324 -12.31 9.45 9.16
CA GLN A 324 -12.67 9.97 7.84
C GLN A 324 -11.91 11.27 7.56
N PRO A 325 -11.16 11.37 6.44
CA PRO A 325 -10.62 12.64 5.98
C PRO A 325 -11.72 13.68 5.75
N TRP A 326 -11.44 14.97 6.00
CA TRP A 326 -12.45 16.03 5.85
C TRP A 326 -13.03 16.16 4.44
N THR A 327 -12.30 15.67 3.43
CA THR A 327 -12.77 15.61 2.05
C THR A 327 -12.18 14.41 1.31
N SER A 328 -12.68 14.15 0.11
CA SER A 328 -12.08 13.24 -0.88
C SER A 328 -12.07 11.75 -0.54
N GLY A 329 -12.85 11.32 0.47
CA GLY A 329 -13.15 9.90 0.65
C GLY A 329 -13.66 9.51 2.02
N GLN A 330 -13.67 8.20 2.24
CA GLN A 330 -14.10 7.54 3.47
C GLN A 330 -13.15 6.37 3.77
N ASN A 331 -12.99 6.04 5.05
CA ASN A 331 -12.32 4.83 5.51
C ASN A 331 -13.32 3.94 6.26
N PHE A 332 -13.12 2.64 6.21
CA PHE A 332 -14.12 1.65 6.61
C PHE A 332 -13.54 0.65 7.60
N ALA A 333 -14.32 0.32 8.63
CA ALA A 333 -14.09 -0.77 9.55
C ALA A 333 -15.35 -1.64 9.62
N ILE A 334 -15.31 -2.80 8.99
CA ILE A 334 -16.48 -3.69 8.83
C ILE A 334 -16.14 -5.05 9.42
N GLY A 335 -16.92 -5.51 10.40
CA GLY A 335 -16.67 -6.80 11.07
C GLY A 335 -15.42 -6.82 11.95
N VAL A 336 -14.85 -5.65 12.27
CA VAL A 336 -13.64 -5.58 13.09
C VAL A 336 -13.93 -6.03 14.52
N LYS A 337 -13.09 -6.93 15.05
CA LYS A 337 -13.09 -7.35 16.45
C LYS A 337 -11.93 -6.67 17.18
N GLY A 338 -12.23 -5.91 18.23
CA GLY A 338 -11.23 -5.11 18.95
C GLY A 338 -11.83 -3.80 19.46
N GLU A 339 -11.05 -3.06 20.26
CA GLU A 339 -11.48 -1.77 20.80
C GLU A 339 -11.53 -0.69 19.71
N LYS A 340 -12.65 0.04 19.61
CA LYS A 340 -12.74 1.22 18.74
C LYS A 340 -12.20 2.42 19.51
N VAL A 341 -11.16 3.06 18.99
CA VAL A 341 -10.55 4.26 19.59
C VAL A 341 -10.67 5.48 18.68
N ALA A 342 -10.59 6.68 19.25
CA ALA A 342 -10.72 7.93 18.49
C ALA A 342 -9.49 8.23 17.60
N GLY A 343 -8.37 7.56 17.84
CA GLY A 343 -7.07 7.91 17.26
C GLY A 343 -6.35 9.01 18.03
N ARG A 344 -5.17 9.38 17.55
CA ARG A 344 -4.27 10.36 18.19
C ARG A 344 -4.94 11.72 18.36
N LEU A 345 -5.51 12.25 17.28
CA LEU A 345 -6.17 13.55 17.26
C LEU A 345 -7.68 13.35 17.41
N LYS A 346 -8.24 13.83 18.53
CA LYS A 346 -9.64 13.55 18.92
C LYS A 346 -10.68 14.34 18.13
N ASN A 347 -10.30 15.44 17.49
CA ASN A 347 -11.20 16.31 16.70
C ASN A 347 -11.22 15.92 15.22
N ARG A 348 -11.41 14.63 14.95
CA ARG A 348 -11.51 14.07 13.60
C ARG A 348 -12.81 13.28 13.47
N ASN A 349 -13.38 13.28 12.27
CA ASN A 349 -14.59 12.52 12.00
C ASN A 349 -14.26 11.03 12.09
N ALA A 350 -15.15 10.26 12.70
CA ALA A 350 -15.05 8.81 12.65
C ALA A 350 -15.25 8.34 11.20
N GLY A 351 -14.49 7.32 10.81
CA GLY A 351 -14.76 6.57 9.59
C GLY A 351 -16.08 5.80 9.68
N TYR A 352 -16.42 5.09 8.62
CA TYR A 352 -17.57 4.21 8.63
C TYR A 352 -17.28 2.94 9.44
N TRP A 353 -18.14 2.62 10.40
CA TRP A 353 -18.06 1.41 11.21
C TRP A 353 -19.33 0.61 11.10
N GLU A 354 -19.21 -0.69 10.83
CA GLU A 354 -20.35 -1.60 10.73
C GLU A 354 -20.02 -2.95 11.36
N ASN A 355 -20.99 -3.54 12.08
CA ASN A 355 -20.91 -4.90 12.61
C ASN A 355 -19.66 -5.20 13.46
N GLN A 356 -19.21 -4.23 14.26
CA GLN A 356 -18.09 -4.43 15.18
C GLN A 356 -18.35 -5.62 16.13
N ASN A 357 -17.33 -6.45 16.35
CA ASN A 357 -17.39 -7.67 17.16
C ASN A 357 -18.42 -8.71 16.68
N ARG A 358 -18.85 -8.65 15.42
CA ARG A 358 -19.72 -9.65 14.80
C ARG A 358 -19.01 -10.38 13.67
N ILE A 359 -19.43 -11.62 13.44
CA ILE A 359 -18.97 -12.42 12.30
C ILE A 359 -19.76 -11.98 11.07
N MET A 360 -19.06 -11.55 10.02
CA MET A 360 -19.68 -11.22 8.73
C MET A 360 -19.97 -12.50 7.93
N SER A 361 -21.05 -12.49 7.13
CA SER A 361 -21.38 -13.59 6.22
C SER A 361 -20.36 -13.78 5.09
N ILE A 362 -19.72 -12.68 4.67
CA ILE A 362 -18.56 -12.69 3.78
C ILE A 362 -17.31 -12.71 4.66
N GLY A 363 -16.61 -13.85 4.66
CA GLY A 363 -15.40 -14.07 5.46
C GLY A 363 -14.22 -13.19 5.03
N SER A 364 -13.88 -13.22 3.73
CA SER A 364 -12.89 -12.34 3.12
C SER A 364 -13.55 -11.53 2.00
N LEU A 365 -13.37 -10.22 2.03
CA LEU A 365 -13.83 -9.34 0.94
C LEU A 365 -13.02 -9.59 -0.33
N TYR A 366 -11.71 -9.79 -0.21
CA TYR A 366 -10.84 -10.10 -1.35
C TYR A 366 -11.25 -11.39 -2.06
N GLU A 367 -11.45 -12.49 -1.31
CA GLU A 367 -11.84 -13.78 -1.87
C GLU A 367 -13.24 -13.72 -2.51
N GLN A 368 -14.17 -12.99 -1.90
CA GLN A 368 -15.50 -12.81 -2.47
C GLN A 368 -15.44 -12.02 -3.78
N GLN A 369 -14.67 -10.92 -3.84
CA GLN A 369 -14.47 -10.14 -5.06
C GLN A 369 -13.77 -10.96 -6.16
N LEU A 370 -12.77 -11.77 -5.79
CA LEU A 370 -12.11 -12.69 -6.71
C LEU A 370 -13.12 -13.70 -7.28
N LYS A 371 -13.92 -14.33 -6.41
CA LYS A 371 -14.97 -15.29 -6.81
C LYS A 371 -15.98 -14.65 -7.74
N ASP A 372 -16.42 -13.42 -7.48
CA ASP A 372 -17.43 -12.76 -8.30
C ASP A 372 -16.89 -12.33 -9.67
N ARG A 373 -15.57 -12.10 -9.80
CA ARG A 373 -14.90 -11.79 -11.07
C ARG A 373 -14.62 -13.03 -11.92
N LEU A 374 -14.47 -14.21 -11.30
CA LEU A 374 -14.17 -15.48 -11.99
C LEU A 374 -15.43 -16.24 -12.44
N LYS A 375 -16.62 -15.78 -12.05
CA LYS A 375 -17.89 -16.21 -12.64
C LYS A 375 -18.11 -15.51 -13.97
#